data_AF-A0A0C3SF42-F1
#
_entry.id   AF-A0A0C3SF42-F1
#
_cell.length_a   1.000
_cell.length_b   1.000
_cell.length_c   1.000
_cell.angle_alpha   90.00
_cell.angle_beta   90.00
_cell.angle_gamma   90.00
#
_symmetry.space_group_name_H-M   'P 1'
#
loop_
_entity.id
_entity.type
_entity.pdbx_description
1 polymer ?
#
loop_
_entity_poly.entity_id
_entity_poly.type
_entity_poly.pdbx_seq_one_letter_code
_entity_poly.pdbx_strand_id
1 'polypeptide(L)'
;MSANGDTHSSVLLDSLPYYDNDLERDASLKERAEKLIQKELKQQPQALHPRVPPPPTLFANYPMLQAELARVEAREPMPPIDTLRYQLPGPTKTPATEEDWDAALKNAHAQLEHQRLRHMNLALLQQYGSNSWRIHNYLMESTSQNLDKTVEDLKQLTVEVNRERKNSQTAVGAQLTALETRWTELISSVLQIEMANVALEAELGELSQREVELASL
;
A
#
# COMPACT_ATOMS: atom_id res chain seq x y z
N MET A 1 10.73 0.29 31.15
CA MET A 1 9.31 0.01 31.46
C MET A 1 8.81 -0.95 30.41
N SER A 2 8.67 -2.22 30.79
CA SER A 2 8.19 -3.30 29.93
C SER A 2 6.78 -2.98 29.44
N ALA A 3 6.60 -2.89 28.12
CA ALA A 3 5.27 -2.89 27.52
C ALA A 3 4.77 -4.33 27.53
N ASN A 4 3.61 -4.53 28.16
CA ASN A 4 2.88 -5.79 28.20
C ASN A 4 2.79 -6.43 26.82
N GLY A 5 3.02 -7.74 26.77
CA GLY A 5 2.74 -8.55 25.59
C GLY A 5 1.24 -8.54 25.31
N ASP A 6 0.86 -8.00 24.15
CA ASP A 6 -0.49 -8.12 23.60
C ASP A 6 -0.67 -9.57 23.11
N THR A 7 -1.18 -10.45 23.97
CA THR A 7 -1.79 -11.73 23.57
C THR A 7 -3.14 -11.44 22.91
N HIS A 8 -3.12 -10.89 21.70
CA HIS A 8 -4.29 -11.02 20.83
C HIS A 8 -4.31 -12.48 20.37
N SER A 9 -5.38 -13.21 20.69
CA SER A 9 -5.72 -14.41 19.94
C SER A 9 -5.72 -14.00 18.48
N SER A 10 -4.74 -14.45 17.70
CA SER A 10 -4.73 -14.22 16.26
C SER A 10 -5.99 -14.92 15.76
N VAL A 11 -7.06 -14.14 15.57
CA VAL A 11 -8.26 -14.63 14.91
C VAL A 11 -7.77 -15.12 13.55
N LEU A 12 -7.78 -16.43 13.36
CA LEU A 12 -7.39 -17.05 12.11
C LEU A 12 -8.47 -16.68 11.10
N LEU A 13 -8.25 -15.58 10.39
CA LEU A 13 -9.03 -15.22 9.22
C LEU A 13 -8.55 -16.09 8.07
N ASP A 14 -9.29 -17.16 7.82
CA ASP A 14 -9.05 -18.04 6.69
C ASP A 14 -9.85 -17.56 5.48
N SER A 15 -9.17 -17.41 4.36
CA SER A 15 -9.75 -17.14 3.04
C SER A 15 -8.79 -17.74 2.02
N LEU A 16 -9.30 -18.45 1.02
CA LEU A 16 -8.49 -19.24 0.09
C LEU A 16 -8.57 -18.68 -1.35
N PRO A 17 -7.96 -17.52 -1.67
CA PRO A 17 -8.06 -16.89 -2.99
C PRO A 17 -7.73 -17.77 -4.21
N TYR A 18 -6.81 -18.73 -4.09
CA TYR A 18 -6.44 -19.62 -5.21
C TYR A 18 -7.41 -20.79 -5.41
N TYR A 19 -8.34 -21.00 -4.48
CA TYR A 19 -9.32 -22.08 -4.50
C TYR A 19 -10.75 -21.54 -4.66
N ASP A 20 -11.07 -20.45 -3.95
CA ASP A 20 -12.37 -19.77 -3.97
C ASP A 20 -12.56 -18.96 -5.26
N ASN A 21 -13.07 -19.60 -6.31
CA ASN A 21 -13.32 -18.96 -7.61
C ASN A 21 -14.68 -18.25 -7.69
N ASP A 22 -15.36 -18.03 -6.56
CA ASP A 22 -16.74 -17.51 -6.55
C ASP A 22 -16.84 -16.07 -7.06
N LEU A 23 -15.82 -15.25 -6.81
CA LEU A 23 -15.75 -13.90 -7.36
C LEU A 23 -15.53 -13.88 -8.88
N GLU A 24 -14.84 -14.88 -9.43
CA GLU A 24 -14.66 -15.03 -10.88
C GLU A 24 -15.94 -15.53 -11.55
N ARG A 25 -16.69 -16.41 -10.86
CA ARG A 25 -17.97 -16.95 -11.33
C ARG A 25 -19.07 -15.87 -11.31
N ASP A 26 -19.16 -15.12 -10.21
CA ASP A 26 -20.20 -14.11 -9.98
C ASP A 26 -19.61 -12.77 -9.52
N ALA A 27 -19.33 -11.88 -10.48
CA ALA A 27 -18.83 -10.53 -10.19
C ALA A 27 -19.77 -9.70 -9.28
N SER A 28 -21.07 -10.03 -9.24
CA SER A 28 -22.06 -9.36 -8.39
C SER A 28 -21.83 -9.59 -6.88
N LEU A 29 -21.10 -10.64 -6.49
CA LEU A 29 -20.77 -10.93 -5.10
C LEU A 29 -19.89 -9.83 -4.50
N LYS A 30 -18.96 -9.28 -5.28
CA LYS A 30 -18.09 -8.18 -4.85
C LYS A 30 -18.92 -6.94 -4.48
N GLU A 31 -19.84 -6.54 -5.36
CA GLU A 31 -20.72 -5.39 -5.10
C GLU A 31 -21.61 -5.60 -3.88
N ARG A 32 -22.11 -6.82 -3.67
CA ARG A 32 -22.89 -7.17 -2.48
C ARG A 32 -22.06 -7.07 -1.21
N ALA A 33 -20.83 -7.62 -1.22
CA ALA A 33 -19.91 -7.52 -0.10
C ALA A 33 -19.56 -6.06 0.23
N GLU A 34 -19.27 -5.24 -0.78
CA GLU A 34 -19.00 -3.81 -0.61
C GLU A 34 -20.20 -3.06 -0.02
N LYS A 35 -21.44 -3.35 -0.46
CA LYS A 35 -22.66 -2.77 0.11
C LYS A 35 -22.84 -3.13 1.59
N LEU A 36 -22.53 -4.37 1.98
CA LEU A 36 -22.58 -4.81 3.38
C LEU A 36 -21.51 -4.09 4.20
N ILE A 37 -20.27 -4.00 3.70
CA ILE A 37 -19.18 -3.26 4.36
C ILE A 37 -19.58 -1.79 4.57
N GLN A 38 -20.15 -1.15 3.55
CA GLN A 38 -20.61 0.25 3.67
C GLN A 38 -21.76 0.42 4.67
N LYS A 39 -22.63 -0.58 4.82
CA LYS A 39 -23.72 -0.56 5.81
C LYS A 39 -23.16 -0.62 7.23
N GLU A 40 -22.19 -1.50 7.48
CA GLU A 40 -21.51 -1.60 8.78
C GLU A 40 -20.69 -0.34 9.09
N LEU A 41 -19.97 0.21 8.09
CA LEU A 41 -19.18 1.43 8.25
C LEU A 41 -20.04 2.65 8.64
N LYS A 42 -21.30 2.70 8.19
CA LYS A 42 -22.25 3.77 8.59
C LYS A 42 -22.72 3.65 10.04
N GLN A 43 -22.71 2.45 10.61
CA GLN A 43 -23.16 2.19 11.98
C GLN A 43 -22.04 2.44 13.00
N GLN A 44 -20.77 2.28 12.59
CA GLN A 44 -19.62 2.56 13.43
C GLN A 44 -19.20 4.04 13.38
N PRO A 45 -18.82 4.64 14.53
CA PRO A 45 -18.27 5.99 14.54
C PRO A 45 -16.93 6.01 13.80
N GLN A 46 -16.73 6.99 12.92
CA GLN A 46 -15.49 7.24 12.17
C GLN A 46 -14.36 7.80 13.07
N ALA A 47 -14.19 7.26 14.28
CA ALA A 47 -13.06 7.61 15.12
C ALA A 47 -11.81 6.88 14.61
N LEU A 48 -10.68 7.60 14.55
CA LEU A 48 -9.39 7.00 14.26
C LEU A 48 -9.10 5.91 15.31
N HIS A 49 -8.66 4.75 14.84
CA HIS A 49 -8.36 3.63 15.73
C HIS A 49 -7.27 4.05 16.74
N PRO A 50 -7.33 3.64 18.02
CA PRO A 50 -6.37 4.06 19.06
C PRO A 50 -4.89 3.77 18.75
N ARG A 51 -4.61 2.83 17.83
CA ARG A 51 -3.25 2.51 17.34
C ARG A 51 -2.75 3.46 16.25
N VAL A 52 -3.59 4.32 15.69
CA VAL A 52 -3.14 5.29 14.69
C VAL A 52 -2.37 6.39 15.44
N PRO A 53 -1.05 6.53 15.21
CA PRO A 53 -0.30 7.59 15.83
C PRO A 53 -0.85 8.95 15.38
N PRO A 54 -0.75 9.99 16.23
CA PRO A 54 -1.11 11.34 15.83
C PRO A 54 -0.27 11.77 14.61
N PRO A 55 -0.79 12.70 13.78
CA PRO A 55 -0.08 13.16 12.59
C PRO A 55 1.30 13.72 12.99
N PRO A 56 2.37 13.35 12.26
CA PRO A 56 3.72 13.78 12.60
C PRO A 56 3.87 15.28 12.38
N THR A 57 4.53 15.96 13.30
CA THR A 57 4.95 17.36 13.12
C THR A 57 6.10 17.42 12.12
N LEU A 58 5.83 17.89 10.92
CA LEU A 58 6.84 18.03 9.86
C LEU A 58 7.86 19.12 10.24
N PHE A 59 9.14 18.86 9.93
CA PHE A 59 10.24 19.83 10.06
C PHE A 59 10.46 20.43 11.47
N ALA A 60 10.13 19.70 12.54
CA ALA A 60 10.29 20.18 13.91
C ALA A 60 11.70 20.72 14.24
N ASN A 61 12.74 20.17 13.60
CA ASN A 61 14.14 20.57 13.82
C ASN A 61 14.61 21.69 12.86
N TYR A 62 13.79 22.09 11.89
CA TYR A 62 14.18 22.98 10.80
C TYR A 62 13.21 24.16 10.69
N PRO A 63 13.44 25.25 11.45
CA PRO A 63 12.51 26.38 11.52
C PRO A 63 12.32 27.07 10.17
N MET A 64 13.33 27.09 9.30
CA MET A 64 13.19 27.64 7.95
C MET A 64 12.19 26.84 7.10
N LEU A 65 12.23 25.51 7.17
CA LEU A 65 11.31 24.66 6.41
C LEU A 65 9.89 24.72 6.97
N GLN A 66 9.75 24.88 8.28
CA GLN A 66 8.46 25.10 8.92
C GLN A 66 7.83 26.44 8.49
N ALA A 67 8.63 27.51 8.38
CA ALA A 67 8.17 28.79 7.89
C ALA A 67 7.75 28.73 6.41
N GLU A 68 8.51 28.02 5.58
CA GLU A 68 8.15 27.78 4.17
C GLU A 68 6.86 26.97 4.02
N LEU A 69 6.66 25.94 4.87
CA LEU A 69 5.43 25.16 4.90
C LEU A 69 4.23 26.04 5.26
N ALA A 70 4.35 26.90 6.29
CA ALA A 70 3.32 27.85 6.68
C ALA A 70 3.00 28.86 5.55
N ARG A 71 4.02 29.34 4.83
CA ARG A 71 3.83 30.21 3.65
C ARG A 71 3.01 29.50 2.55
N VAL A 72 3.35 28.24 2.26
CA VAL A 72 2.66 27.43 1.25
C VAL A 72 1.23 27.14 1.68
N GLU A 73 0.99 26.84 2.95
CA GLU A 73 -0.36 26.69 3.53
C GLU A 73 -1.19 27.97 3.41
N ALA A 74 -0.55 29.13 3.64
CA ALA A 74 -1.15 30.45 3.43
C ALA A 74 -1.32 30.82 1.94
N ARG A 75 -0.84 29.98 1.01
CA ARG A 75 -0.83 30.19 -0.45
C ARG A 75 -0.15 31.49 -0.87
N GLU A 76 0.83 31.93 -0.08
CA GLU A 76 1.62 33.11 -0.43
C GLU A 76 2.65 32.74 -1.50
N PRO A 77 2.72 33.51 -2.61
CA PRO A 77 3.69 33.26 -3.67
C PRO A 77 5.11 33.49 -3.18
N MET A 78 6.05 32.69 -3.71
CA MET A 78 7.47 32.87 -3.41
C MET A 78 7.95 34.25 -3.89
N PRO A 79 8.78 34.97 -3.11
CA PRO A 79 9.39 36.20 -3.58
C PRO A 79 10.20 35.94 -4.86
N PRO A 80 10.15 36.85 -5.85
CA PRO A 80 10.90 36.67 -7.08
C PRO A 80 12.40 36.61 -6.79
N ILE A 81 13.10 35.76 -7.52
CA ILE A 81 14.56 35.68 -7.44
C ILE A 81 15.14 37.02 -7.87
N ASP A 82 16.07 37.55 -7.07
CA ASP A 82 16.80 38.75 -7.44
C ASP A 82 17.70 38.49 -8.65
N THR A 83 17.32 39.05 -9.79
CA THR A 83 18.06 38.94 -11.05
C THR A 83 19.06 40.08 -11.23
N LEU A 84 18.96 41.16 -10.44
CA LEU A 84 19.83 42.34 -10.55
C LEU A 84 21.26 42.01 -10.09
N ARG A 85 21.41 41.08 -9.14
CA ARG A 85 22.70 40.59 -8.68
C ARG A 85 23.56 39.96 -9.78
N TYR A 86 22.95 39.43 -10.84
CA TYR A 86 23.65 38.78 -11.95
C TYR A 86 23.85 39.68 -13.16
N GLN A 87 23.35 40.92 -13.09
CA GLN A 87 23.48 41.93 -14.11
C GLN A 87 24.43 43.03 -13.61
N LEU A 88 25.07 43.80 -14.49
CA LEU A 88 25.78 45.03 -14.13
C LEU A 88 24.92 46.25 -14.47
N PRO A 89 23.77 46.49 -13.82
CA PRO A 89 23.03 47.71 -14.05
C PRO A 89 23.83 48.89 -13.49
N GLY A 90 23.81 50.02 -14.21
CA GLY A 90 24.19 51.30 -13.62
C GLY A 90 23.18 51.72 -12.52
N PRO A 91 23.49 52.74 -11.73
CA PRO A 91 22.57 53.26 -10.72
C PRO A 91 21.27 53.70 -11.39
N THR A 92 20.15 53.23 -10.85
CA THR A 92 18.83 53.34 -11.51
C THR A 92 18.15 54.68 -11.28
N LYS A 93 18.60 55.47 -10.29
CA LYS A 93 18.05 56.77 -9.93
C LYS A 93 18.81 57.91 -10.61
N THR A 94 18.09 58.93 -11.10
CA THR A 94 18.66 60.18 -11.61
C THR A 94 18.08 61.38 -10.84
N PRO A 95 18.89 62.21 -10.13
CA PRO A 95 20.33 62.07 -9.90
C PRO A 95 20.66 60.89 -8.98
N ALA A 96 21.70 60.13 -9.30
CA ALA A 96 22.15 59.00 -8.50
C ALA A 96 22.86 59.47 -7.22
N THR A 97 22.58 58.82 -6.09
CA THR A 97 23.23 59.11 -4.81
C THR A 97 24.61 58.43 -4.77
N GLU A 98 25.54 58.92 -3.95
CA GLU A 98 26.85 58.27 -3.73
C GLU A 98 26.69 56.79 -3.30
N GLU A 99 25.68 56.49 -2.48
CA GLU A 99 25.35 55.13 -2.06
C GLU A 99 24.92 54.21 -3.21
N ASP A 100 24.17 54.73 -4.19
CA ASP A 100 23.73 53.96 -5.37
C ASP A 100 24.94 53.60 -6.27
N TRP A 101 25.94 54.49 -6.35
CA TRP A 101 27.20 54.24 -7.06
C TRP A 101 28.09 53.23 -6.35
N ASP A 102 28.24 53.35 -5.02
CA ASP A 102 29.02 52.39 -4.23
C ASP A 102 28.40 50.99 -4.27
N ALA A 103 27.05 50.89 -4.23
CA ALA A 103 26.35 49.63 -4.42
C ALA A 103 26.59 49.01 -5.80
N ALA A 104 26.53 49.81 -6.87
CA ALA A 104 26.83 49.35 -8.23
C ALA A 104 28.30 48.88 -8.39
N LEU A 105 29.25 49.60 -7.78
CA LEU A 105 30.66 49.26 -7.79
C LEU A 105 30.94 47.96 -7.03
N LYS A 106 30.34 47.78 -5.85
CA LYS A 106 30.42 46.53 -5.08
C LYS A 106 29.86 45.34 -5.86
N ASN A 107 28.74 45.50 -6.55
CA ASN A 107 28.18 44.46 -7.42
C ASN A 107 29.14 44.12 -8.58
N ALA A 108 29.71 45.13 -9.25
CA ALA A 108 30.67 44.94 -10.32
C ALA A 108 31.94 44.19 -9.85
N HIS A 109 32.48 44.55 -8.68
CA HIS A 109 33.62 43.85 -8.07
C HIS A 109 33.28 42.39 -7.74
N ALA A 110 32.12 42.15 -7.13
CA ALA A 110 31.67 40.78 -6.85
C ALA A 110 31.55 39.95 -8.13
N GLN A 111 31.04 40.53 -9.21
CA GLN A 111 30.91 39.84 -10.50
C GLN A 111 32.25 39.56 -11.16
N LEU A 112 33.22 40.48 -11.09
CA LEU A 112 34.58 40.24 -11.57
C LEU A 112 35.19 38.99 -10.90
N GLU A 113 35.10 38.90 -9.58
CA GLU A 113 35.60 37.74 -8.83
C GLU A 113 34.81 36.46 -9.15
N HIS A 114 33.49 36.55 -9.33
CA HIS A 114 32.69 35.42 -9.81
C HIS A 114 33.13 34.93 -11.19
N GLN A 115 33.42 35.82 -12.14
CA GLN A 115 33.92 35.41 -13.47
C GLN A 115 35.32 34.80 -13.37
N ARG A 116 36.18 35.33 -12.51
CA ARG A 116 37.50 34.75 -12.26
C ARG A 116 37.40 33.32 -11.73
N LEU A 117 36.56 33.09 -10.72
CA LEU A 117 36.29 31.75 -10.19
C LEU A 117 35.66 30.84 -11.25
N ARG A 118 34.72 31.34 -12.05
CA ARG A 118 34.12 30.60 -13.15
C ARG A 118 35.16 30.15 -14.17
N HIS A 119 36.10 31.01 -14.55
CA HIS A 119 37.21 30.65 -15.43
C HIS A 119 38.08 29.54 -14.84
N MET A 120 38.43 29.63 -13.56
CA MET A 120 39.18 28.57 -12.87
C MET A 120 38.41 27.24 -12.85
N ASN A 121 37.12 27.28 -12.52
CA ASN A 121 36.25 26.10 -12.49
C ASN A 121 36.08 25.48 -13.88
N LEU A 122 35.96 26.30 -14.93
CA LEU A 122 35.89 25.83 -16.30
C LEU A 122 37.19 25.18 -16.75
N ALA A 123 38.35 25.73 -16.36
CA ALA A 123 39.65 25.09 -16.64
C ALA A 123 39.76 23.72 -15.96
N LEU A 124 39.31 23.61 -14.70
CA LEU A 124 39.24 22.32 -14.00
C LEU A 124 38.27 21.34 -14.66
N LEU A 125 37.10 21.81 -15.08
CA LEU A 125 36.11 21.00 -15.78
C LEU A 125 36.61 20.52 -17.14
N GLN A 126 37.31 21.37 -17.90
CA GLN A 126 37.94 20.97 -19.16
C GLN A 126 39.00 19.89 -18.95
N GLN A 127 39.79 20.00 -17.88
CA GLN A 127 40.87 19.06 -17.59
C GLN A 127 40.36 17.71 -17.06
N TYR A 128 39.38 17.72 -16.13
CA TYR A 128 38.98 16.52 -15.38
C TYR A 128 37.54 16.07 -15.63
N GLY A 129 36.70 16.92 -16.23
CA GLY A 129 35.27 16.67 -16.38
C GLY A 129 34.97 15.42 -17.18
N SER A 130 35.63 15.22 -18.32
CA SER A 130 35.39 14.04 -19.18
C SER A 130 35.66 12.72 -18.45
N ASN A 131 36.78 12.63 -17.73
CA ASN A 131 37.15 11.44 -16.97
C ASN A 131 36.23 11.23 -15.75
N SER A 132 35.89 12.30 -15.03
CA SER A 132 34.95 12.23 -13.90
C SER A 132 33.57 11.76 -14.33
N TRP A 133 33.05 12.27 -15.46
CA TRP A 133 31.78 11.83 -16.02
C TRP A 133 31.79 10.36 -16.46
N ARG A 134 32.91 9.87 -17.03
CA ARG A 134 33.03 8.44 -17.38
C ARG A 134 33.00 7.54 -16.15
N ILE A 135 33.69 7.93 -15.07
CA ILE A 135 33.66 7.19 -13.80
C ILE A 135 32.24 7.22 -13.21
N HIS A 136 31.59 8.38 -13.22
CA HIS A 136 30.21 8.51 -12.74
C HIS A 136 29.26 7.59 -13.53
N ASN A 137 29.35 7.58 -14.86
CA ASN A 137 28.53 6.71 -15.70
C ASN A 137 28.79 5.22 -15.40
N TYR A 138 30.05 4.81 -15.22
CA TYR A 138 30.39 3.44 -14.85
C TYR A 138 29.80 3.04 -13.48
N LEU A 139 29.90 3.91 -12.47
CA LEU A 139 29.31 3.67 -11.17
C LEU A 139 27.78 3.60 -11.26
N MET A 140 27.16 4.51 -12.03
CA MET A 140 25.73 4.53 -12.25
C MET A 140 25.24 3.26 -12.94
N GLU A 141 25.96 2.78 -13.95
CA GLU A 141 25.67 1.50 -14.61
C GLU A 141 25.78 0.32 -13.63
N SER A 142 26.82 0.28 -12.81
CA SER A 142 26.96 -0.76 -11.76
C SER A 142 25.82 -0.70 -10.75
N THR A 143 25.40 0.49 -10.30
CA THR A 143 24.24 0.63 -9.40
C THR A 143 22.94 0.18 -10.07
N SER A 144 22.74 0.50 -11.35
CA SER A 144 21.56 0.04 -12.11
C SER A 144 21.51 -1.48 -12.17
N GLN A 145 22.63 -2.12 -12.55
CA GLN A 145 22.72 -3.58 -12.61
C GLN A 145 22.45 -4.25 -11.26
N ASN A 146 22.91 -3.66 -10.17
CA ASN A 146 22.64 -4.18 -8.83
C ASN A 146 21.16 -4.03 -8.47
N LEU A 147 20.54 -2.89 -8.78
CA LEU A 147 19.11 -2.69 -8.57
C LEU A 147 18.28 -3.68 -9.39
N ASP A 148 18.61 -3.88 -10.67
CA ASP A 148 17.92 -4.83 -11.54
C ASP A 148 18.00 -6.27 -10.99
N LYS A 149 19.17 -6.67 -10.47
CA LYS A 149 19.32 -7.97 -9.78
C LYS A 149 18.43 -8.05 -8.54
N THR A 150 18.43 -7.04 -7.67
CA THR A 150 17.58 -7.05 -6.48
C THR A 150 16.10 -7.12 -6.82
N VAL A 151 15.67 -6.47 -7.91
CA VAL A 151 14.29 -6.54 -8.40
C VAL A 151 13.96 -7.96 -8.88
N GLU A 152 14.87 -8.60 -9.60
CA GLU A 152 14.70 -9.97 -10.07
C GLU A 152 14.64 -10.97 -8.89
N ASP A 153 15.53 -10.84 -7.91
CA ASP A 153 15.54 -11.67 -6.70
C ASP A 153 14.22 -11.53 -5.92
N LEU A 154 13.72 -10.29 -5.77
CA LEU A 154 12.44 -10.03 -5.10
C LEU A 154 11.24 -10.60 -5.87
N LYS A 155 11.27 -10.56 -7.21
CA LYS A 155 10.26 -11.22 -8.04
C LYS A 155 10.28 -12.72 -7.85
N GLN A 156 11.47 -13.35 -7.84
CA GLN A 156 11.61 -14.78 -7.59
C GLN A 156 11.07 -15.18 -6.22
N LEU A 157 11.43 -14.43 -5.17
CA LEU A 157 10.89 -14.65 -3.83
C LEU A 157 9.36 -14.51 -3.78
N THR A 158 8.82 -13.50 -4.48
CA THR A 158 7.37 -13.31 -4.58
C THR A 158 6.69 -14.49 -5.28
N VAL A 159 7.28 -14.99 -6.37
CA VAL A 159 6.77 -16.15 -7.11
C VAL A 159 6.84 -17.42 -6.26
N GLU A 160 7.92 -17.63 -5.53
CA GLU A 160 8.09 -18.77 -4.61
C GLU A 160 7.02 -18.76 -3.52
N VAL A 161 6.85 -17.63 -2.82
CA VAL A 161 5.81 -17.46 -1.79
C VAL A 161 4.41 -17.68 -2.38
N ASN A 162 4.13 -17.14 -3.56
CA ASN A 162 2.83 -17.35 -4.21
C ASN A 162 2.62 -18.81 -4.62
N ARG A 163 3.68 -19.51 -5.05
CA ARG A 163 3.63 -20.94 -5.37
C ARG A 163 3.35 -21.78 -4.14
N GLU A 164 4.02 -21.50 -3.02
CA GLU A 164 3.76 -22.17 -1.75
C GLU A 164 2.33 -21.93 -1.26
N ARG A 165 1.85 -20.68 -1.29
CA ARG A 165 0.46 -20.33 -0.96
C ARG A 165 -0.54 -21.05 -1.84
N LYS A 166 -0.29 -21.11 -3.16
CA LYS A 166 -1.17 -21.83 -4.08
C LYS A 166 -1.24 -23.31 -3.71
N ASN A 167 -0.09 -23.96 -3.49
CA ASN A 167 -0.05 -25.38 -3.14
C ASN A 167 -0.75 -25.68 -1.81
N SER A 168 -0.57 -24.84 -0.79
CA SER A 168 -1.24 -25.03 0.50
C SER A 168 -2.75 -24.83 0.40
N GLN A 169 -3.20 -23.77 -0.30
CA GLN A 169 -4.62 -23.50 -0.49
C GLN A 169 -5.32 -24.55 -1.33
N THR A 170 -4.69 -25.06 -2.40
CA THR A 170 -5.30 -26.13 -3.20
C THR A 170 -5.35 -27.46 -2.44
N ALA A 171 -4.35 -27.76 -1.60
CA ALA A 171 -4.37 -28.95 -0.76
C ALA A 171 -5.47 -28.90 0.31
N VAL A 172 -5.63 -27.75 0.99
CA VAL A 172 -6.72 -27.54 1.97
C VAL A 172 -8.08 -27.52 1.26
N GLY A 173 -8.19 -26.85 0.11
CA GLY A 173 -9.41 -26.83 -0.69
C GLY A 173 -9.87 -28.23 -1.11
N ALA A 174 -8.95 -29.11 -1.50
CA ALA A 174 -9.28 -30.52 -1.78
C ALA A 174 -9.75 -31.31 -0.55
N GLN A 175 -9.29 -30.95 0.66
CA GLN A 175 -9.83 -31.53 1.89
C GLN A 175 -11.22 -30.99 2.19
N LEU A 176 -11.47 -29.70 1.95
CA LEU A 176 -12.78 -29.07 2.13
C LEU A 176 -13.83 -29.71 1.20
N THR A 177 -13.51 -29.94 -0.08
CA THR A 177 -14.45 -30.65 -0.98
C THR A 177 -14.76 -32.05 -0.50
N ALA A 178 -13.75 -32.81 -0.07
CA ALA A 178 -13.96 -34.18 0.43
C ALA A 178 -14.81 -34.20 1.70
N LEU A 179 -14.66 -33.20 2.58
CA LEU A 179 -15.49 -33.04 3.77
C LEU A 179 -16.91 -32.63 3.41
N GLU A 180 -17.08 -31.72 2.45
CA GLU A 180 -18.39 -31.28 1.96
C GLU A 180 -19.15 -32.44 1.30
N THR A 181 -18.51 -33.22 0.42
CA THR A 181 -19.15 -34.39 -0.20
C THR A 181 -19.56 -35.40 0.86
N ARG A 182 -18.67 -35.74 1.79
CA ARG A 182 -18.99 -36.65 2.90
C ARG A 182 -20.14 -36.13 3.76
N TRP A 183 -20.19 -34.82 4.01
CA TRP A 183 -21.27 -34.19 4.74
C TRP A 183 -22.61 -34.30 4.00
N THR A 184 -22.63 -34.03 2.69
CA THR A 184 -23.85 -34.20 1.88
C THR A 184 -24.32 -35.65 1.80
N GLU A 185 -23.39 -36.61 1.70
CA GLU A 185 -23.68 -38.05 1.73
C GLU A 185 -24.28 -38.47 3.07
N LEU A 186 -23.71 -38.02 4.18
CA LEU A 186 -24.22 -38.29 5.54
C LEU A 186 -25.63 -37.73 5.72
N ILE A 187 -25.89 -36.50 5.29
CA ILE A 187 -27.24 -35.91 5.36
C ILE A 187 -28.22 -36.70 4.50
N SER A 188 -27.84 -37.05 3.28
CA SER A 188 -28.68 -37.84 2.38
C SER A 188 -28.98 -39.22 3.00
N SER A 189 -27.98 -39.87 3.60
CA SER A 189 -28.15 -41.16 4.29
C SER A 189 -29.08 -41.05 5.50
N VAL A 190 -28.93 -40.02 6.34
CA VAL A 190 -29.83 -39.80 7.49
C VAL A 190 -31.26 -39.59 7.01
N LEU A 191 -31.46 -38.76 5.98
CA LEU A 191 -32.78 -38.49 5.42
C LEU A 191 -33.41 -39.77 4.81
N GLN A 192 -32.62 -40.60 4.13
CA GLN A 192 -33.09 -41.89 3.60
C GLN A 192 -33.51 -42.85 4.72
N ILE A 193 -32.76 -42.90 5.82
CA ILE A 193 -33.10 -43.73 6.99
C ILE A 193 -34.36 -43.22 7.66
N GLU A 194 -34.51 -41.91 7.86
CA GLU A 194 -35.73 -41.31 8.42
C GLU A 194 -36.95 -41.61 7.55
N MET A 195 -36.83 -41.49 6.22
CA MET A 195 -37.91 -41.87 5.30
C MET A 195 -38.26 -43.36 5.39
N ALA A 196 -37.26 -44.24 5.47
CA ALA A 196 -37.48 -45.68 5.60
C ALA A 196 -38.15 -46.04 6.94
N ASN A 197 -37.77 -45.38 8.03
CA ASN A 197 -38.41 -45.58 9.34
C ASN A 197 -39.88 -45.14 9.31
N VAL A 198 -40.19 -43.99 8.72
CA VAL A 198 -41.59 -43.52 8.58
C VAL A 198 -42.42 -44.49 7.74
N ALA A 199 -41.86 -45.05 6.66
CA ALA A 199 -42.54 -46.05 5.85
C ALA A 199 -42.79 -47.36 6.65
N LEU A 200 -41.80 -47.84 7.40
CA LEU A 200 -41.93 -49.02 8.25
C LEU A 200 -42.93 -48.81 9.40
N GLU A 201 -42.95 -47.62 10.01
CA GLU A 201 -43.94 -47.26 11.03
C GLU A 201 -45.37 -47.26 10.46
N ALA A 202 -45.56 -46.79 9.22
CA ALA A 202 -46.84 -46.88 8.52
C ALA A 202 -47.26 -48.34 8.26
N GLU A 203 -46.35 -49.18 7.76
CA GLU A 203 -46.60 -50.61 7.55
C GLU A 203 -46.92 -51.36 8.85
N LEU A 204 -46.18 -51.08 9.94
CA LEU A 204 -46.46 -51.61 11.26
C LEU A 204 -47.83 -51.15 11.79
N GLY A 205 -48.19 -49.88 11.55
CA GLY A 205 -49.51 -49.36 11.83
C GLY A 205 -50.61 -50.15 11.12
N GLU A 206 -50.48 -50.40 9.81
CA GLU A 206 -51.43 -51.23 9.06
C GLU A 206 -51.52 -52.66 9.56
N LEU A 207 -50.38 -53.30 9.85
CA LEU A 207 -50.34 -54.67 10.38
C LEU A 207 -51.00 -54.75 11.76
N SER A 208 -50.73 -53.79 12.65
CA SER A 208 -51.36 -53.73 13.97
C SER A 208 -52.89 -53.60 13.88
N GLN A 209 -53.40 -52.81 12.93
CA GLN A 209 -54.84 -52.70 12.69
C GLN A 209 -55.43 -54.04 12.24
N ARG A 210 -54.77 -54.76 11.31
CA ARG A 210 -55.19 -56.09 10.86
C ARG A 210 -55.17 -57.12 12.00
N GLU A 211 -54.17 -57.09 12.88
CA GLU A 211 -54.14 -57.97 14.06
C GLU A 211 -55.31 -57.70 15.01
N VAL A 212 -55.66 -56.44 15.26
CA VAL A 212 -56.81 -56.07 16.08
C VAL A 212 -58.13 -56.52 15.43
N GLU A 213 -58.27 -56.36 14.12
CA GLU A 213 -59.44 -56.87 13.38
C GLU A 213 -59.59 -58.38 13.51
N LEU A 214 -58.49 -59.14 13.32
CA LEU A 214 -58.50 -60.59 13.45
C LEU A 214 -58.74 -61.08 14.89
N ALA A 215 -58.26 -60.34 15.89
CA ALA A 215 -58.50 -60.66 17.30
C ALA A 215 -59.93 -60.33 17.77
N SER A 216 -60.67 -59.53 17.00
CA SER A 216 -62.07 -59.16 17.27
C SER A 216 -63.10 -60.10 16.62
N LEU A 217 -62.64 -61.08 15.83
CA LEU A 217 -63.42 -62.20 15.27
C LEU A 217 -63.40 -63.42 16.19
#